data_AF-A0A0M2PEX4-F1
#
_entry.id   AF-A0A0M2PEX4-F1
#
_cell.length_a   1.000
_cell.length_b   1.000
_cell.length_c   1.000
_cell.angle_alpha   90.00
_cell.angle_beta   90.00
_cell.angle_gamma   90.00
#
_symmetry.space_group_name_H-M   'P 1'
#
loop_
_entity.id
_entity.type
_entity.pdbx_description
1 polymer ?
#
loop_
_entity_poly.entity_id
_entity_poly.type
_entity_poly.pdbx_seq_one_letter_code
_entity_poly.pdbx_strand_id
1 'polypeptide(L)'
;MKVLEVPYEKLEYIHVKQLNHYVDMEIFFSGTKIEITELPPDDADNIKDVVNSQIGFNHTSNKSGKPKTKRFGFLRFLLFIGIAVLTGYLAGPKFYVEEVYDEVIVNAVTKEEAEEKYQLVFTDMILEKDDYGGAIVKGTLTNHSDLEYRYVSIDIQYYNEDGTIVESKIESVFDLKPGQAWGFEFTSYSEYTEKFDIVGVLVEEIK
;
A
#
# COMPACT_ATOMS: atom_id res chain seq x y z
N MET A 1 5.34 -8.58 -25.01
CA MET A 1 6.19 -8.24 -23.86
C MET A 1 5.71 -6.89 -23.33
N LYS A 2 5.00 -6.88 -22.21
CA LYS A 2 4.66 -5.62 -21.51
C LYS A 2 5.84 -5.32 -20.60
N VAL A 3 6.54 -4.22 -20.86
CA VAL A 3 7.54 -3.69 -19.94
C VAL A 3 6.79 -2.70 -19.06
N LEU A 4 6.75 -2.96 -17.75
CA LEU A 4 6.23 -1.98 -16.81
C LEU A 4 7.38 -1.04 -16.46
N GLU A 5 7.34 0.19 -16.98
CA GLU A 5 8.26 1.25 -16.56
C GLU A 5 7.63 1.97 -15.37
N VAL A 6 8.15 1.72 -14.17
CA VAL A 6 7.73 2.45 -12.97
C VAL A 6 8.84 3.44 -12.58
N PRO A 7 8.56 4.76 -12.55
CA PRO A 7 9.57 5.75 -12.18
C PRO A 7 10.00 5.55 -10.72
N TYR A 8 11.32 5.52 -10.48
CA TYR A 8 11.87 5.33 -9.13
C TYR A 8 11.49 6.47 -8.17
N GLU A 9 11.17 7.65 -8.70
CA GLU A 9 10.71 8.79 -7.89
C GLU A 9 9.36 8.52 -7.23
N LYS A 10 8.61 7.52 -7.73
CA LYS A 10 7.34 7.08 -7.18
C LYS A 10 7.48 5.95 -6.17
N LEU A 11 8.70 5.46 -5.90
CA LEU A 11 8.92 4.40 -4.92
C LEU A 11 8.66 4.95 -3.51
N GLU A 12 7.69 4.37 -2.81
CA GLU A 12 7.24 4.84 -1.50
C GLU A 12 7.84 3.99 -0.38
N TYR A 13 7.66 2.67 -0.42
CA TYR A 13 8.21 1.78 0.59
C TYR A 13 8.38 0.34 0.08
N ILE A 14 9.15 -0.45 0.84
CA ILE A 14 9.29 -1.89 0.62
C ILE A 14 8.88 -2.62 1.89
N HIS A 15 7.97 -3.57 1.74
CA HIS A 15 7.63 -4.53 2.77
C HIS A 15 8.35 -5.86 2.48
N VAL A 16 8.95 -6.45 3.51
CA VAL A 16 9.68 -7.72 3.40
C VAL A 16 9.13 -8.67 4.45
N LYS A 17 8.52 -9.76 4.00
CA LYS A 17 7.89 -10.77 4.84
C LYS A 17 8.66 -12.08 4.75
N GLN A 18 9.27 -12.51 5.86
CA GLN A 18 9.92 -13.82 5.92
C GLN A 18 8.85 -14.93 5.96
N LEU A 19 8.90 -15.85 5.00
CA LEU A 19 8.06 -17.06 4.94
C LEU A 19 8.94 -18.32 4.91
N ASN A 20 9.15 -18.95 6.07
CA ASN A 20 9.99 -20.15 6.21
C ASN A 20 11.41 -19.93 5.63
N HIS A 21 11.80 -20.69 4.61
CA HIS A 21 13.11 -20.61 3.95
C HIS A 21 13.19 -19.54 2.84
N TYR A 22 12.11 -18.79 2.63
CA TYR A 22 11.99 -17.79 1.59
C TYR A 22 11.48 -16.47 2.18
N VAL A 23 11.50 -15.45 1.34
CA VAL A 23 11.05 -14.11 1.62
C VAL A 23 10.07 -13.71 0.53
N ASP A 24 8.96 -13.12 0.94
CA ASP A 24 8.10 -12.36 0.04
C ASP A 24 8.45 -10.89 0.21
N MET A 25 8.62 -10.18 -0.90
CA MET A 25 8.96 -8.76 -0.94
C MET A 25 7.91 -8.03 -1.77
N GLU A 26 7.28 -7.04 -1.15
CA GLU A 26 6.34 -6.15 -1.80
C GLU A 26 6.99 -4.77 -1.96
N ILE A 27 7.04 -4.28 -3.19
CA ILE A 27 7.62 -3.00 -3.55
C ILE A 27 6.49 -2.08 -3.97
N PHE A 28 6.23 -1.05 -3.18
CA PHE A 28 5.13 -0.11 -3.41
C PHE A 28 5.65 1.13 -4.10
N PHE A 29 5.14 1.37 -5.30
CA PHE A 29 5.21 2.64 -6.00
C PHE A 29 3.85 3.33 -5.90
N SER A 30 3.79 4.64 -6.11
CA SER A 30 2.54 5.39 -6.26
C SER A 30 1.63 4.67 -7.27
N GLY A 31 0.69 3.93 -6.68
CA GLY A 31 0.13 2.61 -6.99
C GLY A 31 0.59 1.87 -8.23
N THR A 32 1.73 1.26 -8.02
CA THR A 32 1.91 -0.11 -8.47
C THR A 32 2.52 -0.86 -7.30
N LYS A 33 2.02 -2.05 -6.98
CA LYS A 33 2.74 -2.97 -6.10
C LYS A 33 3.41 -4.01 -6.97
N ILE A 34 4.69 -4.23 -6.75
CA ILE A 34 5.39 -5.37 -7.31
C ILE A 34 5.58 -6.36 -6.18
N GLU A 35 4.99 -7.54 -6.32
CA GLU A 35 5.15 -8.62 -5.36
C GLU A 35 6.13 -9.65 -5.91
N ILE A 36 7.15 -9.94 -5.11
CA ILE A 36 8.21 -10.90 -5.39
C ILE A 36 8.07 -11.99 -4.35
N THR A 37 7.71 -13.19 -4.77
CA THR A 37 7.52 -14.33 -3.85
C THR A 37 8.60 -15.38 -4.02
N GLU A 38 8.79 -16.21 -2.99
CA GLU A 38 9.78 -17.29 -2.99
C GLU A 38 11.23 -16.78 -3.17
N LEU A 39 11.53 -15.59 -2.65
CA LEU A 39 12.86 -14.96 -2.76
C LEU A 39 13.82 -15.60 -1.74
N PRO A 40 15.05 -16.00 -2.14
CA PRO A 40 16.05 -16.43 -1.17
C PRO A 40 16.38 -15.31 -0.16
N PRO A 41 16.56 -15.60 1.14
CA PRO A 41 16.80 -14.56 2.15
C PRO A 41 18.00 -13.65 1.85
N ASP A 42 19.12 -14.22 1.39
CA ASP A 42 20.32 -13.44 1.03
C ASP A 42 20.03 -12.46 -0.13
N ASP A 43 19.19 -12.85 -1.09
CA ASP A 43 18.80 -11.99 -2.20
C ASP A 43 17.83 -10.89 -1.73
N ALA A 44 16.94 -11.21 -0.79
CA ALA A 44 16.03 -10.25 -0.18
C ALA A 44 16.77 -9.16 0.60
N ASP A 45 17.76 -9.53 1.41
CA ASP A 45 18.59 -8.59 2.17
C ASP A 45 19.40 -7.68 1.24
N ASN A 46 20.01 -8.26 0.20
CA ASN A 46 20.73 -7.48 -0.81
C ASN A 46 19.82 -6.46 -1.52
N ILE A 47 18.61 -6.87 -1.91
CA ILE A 47 17.65 -5.97 -2.57
C ILE A 47 17.18 -4.88 -1.58
N LYS A 48 16.87 -5.25 -0.34
CA LYS A 48 16.46 -4.32 0.72
C LYS A 48 17.53 -3.26 0.99
N ASP A 49 18.79 -3.66 1.12
CA ASP A 49 19.91 -2.75 1.36
C ASP A 49 20.12 -1.77 0.19
N VAL A 50 20.04 -2.28 -1.04
CA VAL A 50 20.17 -1.46 -2.25
C VAL A 50 19.05 -0.42 -2.32
N VAL A 51 17.82 -0.81 -2.02
CA VAL A 51 16.67 0.10 -2.09
C VAL A 51 16.67 1.11 -0.95
N ASN A 52 16.91 0.67 0.30
CA ASN A 52 17.01 1.57 1.45
C ASN A 52 18.09 2.64 1.24
N SER A 53 19.21 2.29 0.62
CA SER A 53 20.24 3.25 0.24
C SER A 53 19.75 4.31 -0.75
N GLN A 54 18.79 4.00 -1.63
CA GLN A 54 18.22 4.95 -2.59
C GLN A 54 17.16 5.85 -1.96
N ILE A 55 16.28 5.28 -1.14
CA ILE A 55 15.28 6.04 -0.37
C ILE A 55 16.01 7.06 0.52
N GLY A 56 17.04 6.63 1.25
CA GLY A 56 17.88 7.51 2.07
C GLY A 56 18.61 8.60 1.26
N PHE A 57 19.04 8.29 0.03
CA PHE A 57 19.68 9.27 -0.86
C PHE A 57 18.70 10.35 -1.34
N ASN A 58 17.47 9.97 -1.70
CA ASN A 58 16.44 10.92 -2.13
C ASN A 58 15.94 11.82 -0.97
N HIS A 59 15.73 11.25 0.21
CA HIS A 59 15.35 12.03 1.40
C HIS A 59 16.45 13.02 1.84
N THR A 60 17.72 12.69 1.63
CA THR A 60 18.84 13.59 1.94
C THR A 60 19.11 14.63 0.84
N SER A 61 18.87 14.30 -0.44
CA SER A 61 19.02 15.27 -1.53
C SER A 61 17.96 16.38 -1.47
N ASN A 62 16.73 16.06 -1.03
CA ASN A 62 15.66 17.05 -0.84
C ASN A 62 15.96 18.06 0.29
N LYS A 63 16.84 17.73 1.25
CA LYS A 63 17.23 18.65 2.33
C LYS A 63 18.44 19.53 2.02
N SER A 64 19.27 19.21 1.03
CA SER A 64 20.55 19.93 0.81
C SER A 64 20.76 20.55 -0.57
N GLY A 65 19.79 20.47 -1.49
CA GLY A 65 19.77 21.26 -2.74
C GLY A 65 20.95 21.12 -3.70
N LYS A 66 21.86 20.15 -3.49
CA LYS A 66 22.98 19.89 -4.40
C LYS A 66 23.16 18.39 -4.62
N PRO A 67 22.99 17.88 -5.86
CA PRO A 67 23.17 16.47 -6.16
C PRO A 67 24.66 16.08 -6.04
N LYS A 68 24.97 15.15 -5.12
CA LYS A 68 26.28 14.52 -5.05
C LYS A 68 26.39 13.47 -6.15
N THR A 69 27.11 13.80 -7.22
CA THR A 69 27.41 12.86 -8.29
C THR A 69 28.54 11.93 -7.88
N LYS A 70 28.29 10.61 -7.76
CA LYS A 70 29.33 9.59 -7.98
C LYS A 70 28.77 8.20 -8.35
N ARG A 71 29.25 7.76 -9.53
CA ARG A 71 29.33 6.41 -10.12
C ARG A 71 28.04 5.61 -10.34
N PHE A 72 27.28 6.13 -11.29
CA PHE A 72 26.42 5.43 -12.26
C PHE A 72 27.13 4.24 -12.94
N GLY A 73 26.82 3.00 -12.54
CA GLY A 73 27.32 1.82 -13.27
C GLY A 73 26.44 0.59 -13.12
N PHE A 74 25.96 0.32 -11.91
CA PHE A 74 25.10 -0.84 -11.63
C PHE A 74 23.60 -0.50 -11.67
N LEU A 75 23.25 0.78 -11.44
CA LEU A 75 21.86 1.26 -11.42
C LEU A 75 21.17 1.15 -12.78
N ARG A 76 21.90 1.23 -13.90
CA ARG A 76 21.32 0.94 -15.23
C ARG A 76 21.03 -0.55 -15.43
N PHE A 77 21.63 -1.44 -14.65
CA PHE A 77 21.39 -2.87 -14.75
C PHE A 77 20.10 -3.28 -14.01
N LEU A 78 19.75 -2.58 -12.93
CA LEU A 78 18.48 -2.75 -12.20
C LEU A 78 17.35 -1.85 -12.74
N LEU A 79 17.62 -0.62 -13.20
CA LEU A 79 16.60 0.23 -13.86
C LEU A 79 16.19 -0.25 -15.27
N PHE A 80 16.99 -1.13 -15.90
CA PHE A 80 16.59 -1.92 -17.08
C PHE A 80 16.11 -3.33 -16.71
N ILE A 81 15.73 -3.57 -15.46
CA ILE A 81 14.70 -4.57 -15.17
C ILE A 81 13.37 -3.79 -15.38
N GLY A 82 12.77 -3.70 -16.56
CA GLY A 82 12.68 -4.82 -17.48
C GLY A 82 12.42 -6.09 -16.68
N ILE A 83 11.41 -6.12 -15.80
CA ILE A 83 10.87 -7.40 -15.34
C ILE A 83 10.30 -8.04 -16.62
N ALA A 84 11.18 -8.63 -17.43
CA ALA A 84 10.80 -9.63 -18.37
C ALA A 84 10.32 -10.77 -17.48
N VAL A 85 9.01 -10.76 -17.17
CA VAL A 85 8.33 -11.88 -16.55
C VAL A 85 8.53 -13.03 -17.53
N LEU A 86 9.57 -13.84 -17.30
CA LEU A 86 9.80 -15.09 -17.99
C LEU A 86 8.65 -15.99 -17.58
N THR A 87 7.54 -15.92 -18.31
CA THR A 87 6.48 -16.93 -18.29
C THR A 87 7.03 -18.20 -18.92
N GLY A 88 7.96 -18.84 -18.23
CA GLY A 88 8.73 -19.94 -18.78
C GLY A 88 9.62 -20.58 -17.72
N TYR A 89 9.02 -21.50 -16.95
CA TYR A 89 9.62 -22.70 -16.37
C TYR A 89 11.12 -22.62 -16.03
N LEU A 90 11.46 -22.46 -14.74
CA LEU A 90 12.63 -23.02 -14.03
C LEU A 90 12.54 -22.58 -12.54
N ALA A 91 12.96 -23.43 -11.61
CA ALA A 91 12.83 -23.24 -10.16
C ALA A 91 13.58 -21.98 -9.65
N GLY A 92 12.87 -20.85 -9.56
CA GLY A 92 13.39 -19.55 -9.14
C GLY A 92 12.24 -18.61 -8.69
N PRO A 93 12.57 -17.40 -8.20
CA PRO A 93 11.60 -16.48 -7.60
C PRO A 93 10.49 -16.12 -8.60
N LYS A 94 9.25 -16.05 -8.09
CA LYS A 94 8.07 -15.73 -8.90
C LYS A 94 7.75 -14.26 -8.74
N PHE A 95 7.62 -13.59 -9.89
CA PHE A 95 7.29 -12.17 -9.96
C PHE A 95 5.82 -12.02 -10.30
N TYR A 96 5.08 -11.39 -9.41
CA TYR A 96 3.69 -10.99 -9.63
C TYR A 96 3.68 -9.46 -9.72
N VAL A 97 3.48 -8.97 -10.95
CA VAL A 97 3.18 -7.55 -11.15
C VAL A 97 1.69 -7.42 -11.02
N GLU A 98 1.25 -6.97 -9.87
CA GLU A 98 -0.13 -6.59 -9.64
C GLU A 98 -0.24 -5.09 -9.96
N GLU A 99 -0.97 -4.73 -11.01
CA GLU A 99 -1.44 -3.35 -11.13
C GLU A 99 -2.38 -3.14 -9.93
N VAL A 100 -1.85 -2.62 -8.81
CA VAL A 100 -2.60 -2.40 -7.57
C VAL A 100 -3.68 -1.32 -7.70
N TYR A 101 -3.73 -0.67 -8.85
CA TYR A 101 -4.90 0.10 -9.23
C TYR A 101 -5.84 -0.74 -10.07
N ASP A 102 -6.69 -1.50 -9.39
CA ASP A 102 -8.04 -1.72 -9.91
C ASP A 102 -8.65 -0.34 -10.23
N GLU A 103 -9.47 -0.21 -11.28
CA GLU A 103 -10.07 1.08 -11.73
C GLU A 103 -10.79 1.85 -10.60
N VAL A 104 -11.06 1.15 -9.50
CA VAL A 104 -11.59 1.54 -8.19
C VAL A 104 -10.96 2.82 -7.58
N ILE A 105 -9.64 3.06 -7.69
CA ILE A 105 -9.01 4.22 -6.99
C ILE A 105 -9.14 5.55 -7.75
N VAL A 106 -9.41 5.55 -9.06
CA VAL A 106 -9.49 6.81 -9.83
C VAL A 106 -10.63 7.73 -9.34
N ASN A 107 -11.65 7.15 -8.68
CA ASN A 107 -12.81 7.89 -8.19
C ASN A 107 -12.93 7.89 -6.66
N ALA A 108 -11.93 7.38 -5.93
CA ALA A 108 -11.92 7.46 -4.48
C ALA A 108 -11.77 8.93 -4.04
N VAL A 109 -12.55 9.33 -3.04
CA VAL A 109 -12.51 10.65 -2.42
C VAL A 109 -11.83 10.58 -1.06
N THR A 110 -11.45 11.72 -0.48
CA THR A 110 -10.95 11.71 0.91
C THR A 110 -12.06 11.36 1.90
N LYS A 111 -11.67 11.04 3.13
CA LYS A 111 -12.62 10.82 4.23
C LYS A 111 -13.54 12.04 4.42
N GLU A 112 -12.98 13.24 4.45
CA GLU A 112 -13.70 14.49 4.65
C GLU A 112 -14.67 14.77 3.49
N GLU A 113 -14.25 14.52 2.26
CA GLU A 113 -15.11 14.63 1.09
C GLU A 113 -16.25 13.60 1.14
N ALA A 114 -16.00 12.39 1.66
CA ALA A 114 -17.05 11.40 1.87
C ALA A 114 -18.07 11.81 2.93
N GLU A 115 -17.61 12.42 4.03
CA GLU A 115 -18.46 12.99 5.07
C GLU A 115 -19.31 14.15 4.53
N GLU A 116 -18.74 15.04 3.71
CA GLU A 116 -19.46 16.20 3.17
C GLU A 116 -20.41 15.84 2.03
N LYS A 117 -19.91 15.13 1.02
CA LYS A 117 -20.64 14.87 -0.23
C LYS A 117 -21.63 13.72 -0.10
N TYR A 118 -21.23 12.65 0.57
CA TYR A 118 -22.01 11.42 0.69
C TYR A 118 -22.64 11.27 2.08
N GLN A 119 -22.45 12.23 3.00
CA GLN A 119 -22.99 12.18 4.36
C GLN A 119 -22.64 10.85 5.06
N LEU A 120 -21.47 10.29 4.75
CA LEU A 120 -20.95 9.07 5.33
C LEU A 120 -20.09 9.43 6.54
N VAL A 121 -20.63 9.27 7.75
CA VAL A 121 -19.99 9.75 8.98
C VAL A 121 -19.17 8.63 9.63
N PHE A 122 -17.90 8.89 9.89
CA PHE A 122 -16.99 7.97 10.58
C PHE A 122 -16.95 8.28 12.09
N THR A 123 -17.16 7.27 12.92
CA THR A 123 -17.19 7.38 14.38
C THR A 123 -16.43 6.23 15.03
N ASP A 124 -16.14 6.35 16.33
CA ASP A 124 -15.52 5.30 17.15
C ASP A 124 -14.19 4.75 16.60
N MET A 125 -13.42 5.60 15.91
CA MET A 125 -12.14 5.24 15.32
C MET A 125 -11.09 4.98 16.41
N ILE A 126 -10.61 3.73 16.49
CA ILE A 126 -9.58 3.31 17.44
C ILE A 126 -8.53 2.43 16.75
N LEU A 127 -7.28 2.57 17.20
CA LEU A 127 -6.18 1.66 16.87
C LEU A 127 -5.82 0.90 18.15
N GLU A 128 -5.95 -0.42 18.12
CA GLU A 128 -5.57 -1.32 19.22
C GLU A 128 -4.37 -2.16 18.79
N LYS A 129 -3.38 -2.32 19.66
CA LYS A 129 -2.28 -3.27 19.45
C LYS A 129 -2.73 -4.67 19.88
N ASP A 130 -2.40 -5.68 19.10
CA ASP A 130 -2.61 -7.08 19.50
C ASP A 130 -1.42 -7.64 20.29
N ASP A 131 -1.62 -8.77 20.96
CA ASP A 131 -0.61 -9.41 21.81
C ASP A 131 0.59 -9.98 21.02
N TYR A 132 0.50 -10.04 19.69
CA TYR A 132 1.51 -10.57 18.78
C TYR A 132 2.28 -9.46 18.05
N GLY A 133 2.04 -8.20 18.41
CA GLY A 133 2.69 -7.02 17.84
C GLY A 133 1.92 -6.38 16.70
N GLY A 134 0.91 -7.04 16.14
CA GLY A 134 0.03 -6.47 15.11
C GLY A 134 -0.85 -5.35 15.65
N ALA A 135 -1.68 -4.79 14.77
CA ALA A 135 -2.62 -3.75 15.13
C ALA A 135 -3.99 -3.97 14.49
N ILE A 136 -5.03 -3.51 15.16
CA ILE A 136 -6.41 -3.60 14.70
C ILE A 136 -6.99 -2.18 14.70
N VAL A 137 -7.44 -1.71 13.55
CA VAL A 137 -8.23 -0.49 13.43
C VAL A 137 -9.70 -0.86 13.45
N LYS A 138 -10.46 -0.26 14.36
CA LYS A 138 -11.91 -0.40 14.44
C LYS A 138 -12.57 0.95 14.25
N GLY A 139 -13.75 0.95 13.67
CA GLY A 139 -14.57 2.14 13.52
C GLY A 139 -15.97 1.81 13.03
N THR A 140 -16.82 2.84 13.01
CA THR A 140 -18.19 2.75 12.53
C THR A 140 -18.40 3.78 11.44
N LEU A 141 -18.83 3.33 10.25
CA LEU A 141 -19.30 4.17 9.16
C LEU A 141 -20.83 4.21 9.16
N THR A 142 -21.45 5.38 9.27
CA THR A 142 -22.91 5.53 9.23
C THR A 142 -23.36 6.35 8.03
N ASN A 143 -24.36 5.85 7.28
CA ASN A 143 -24.98 6.59 6.18
C ASN A 143 -26.06 7.54 6.73
N HIS A 144 -25.77 8.85 6.74
CA HIS A 144 -26.72 9.90 7.15
C HIS A 144 -27.50 10.52 5.98
N SER A 145 -27.22 10.10 4.74
CA SER A 145 -27.95 10.56 3.56
C SER A 145 -29.36 9.94 3.47
N ASP A 146 -30.13 10.41 2.49
CA ASP A 146 -31.38 9.80 2.05
C ASP A 146 -31.20 8.78 0.89
N LEU A 147 -29.95 8.47 0.51
CA LEU A 147 -29.59 7.56 -0.58
C LEU A 147 -29.14 6.20 -0.04
N GLU A 148 -29.39 5.15 -0.82
CA GLU A 148 -28.77 3.83 -0.61
C GLU A 148 -27.50 3.72 -1.45
N TYR A 149 -26.39 3.40 -0.78
CA TYR A 149 -25.10 3.17 -1.46
C TYR A 149 -24.94 1.69 -1.73
N ARG A 150 -24.88 1.33 -3.02
CA ARG A 150 -24.69 -0.05 -3.47
C ARG A 150 -23.38 -0.62 -2.97
N TYR A 151 -22.35 0.22 -2.94
CA TYR A 151 -21.00 -0.17 -2.59
C TYR A 151 -20.29 0.99 -1.90
N VAL A 152 -19.66 0.71 -0.77
CA VAL A 152 -18.74 1.62 -0.10
C VAL A 152 -17.46 0.86 0.22
N SER A 153 -16.31 1.41 -0.16
CA SER A 153 -15.00 0.84 0.13
C SER A 153 -14.14 1.87 0.84
N ILE A 154 -13.43 1.43 1.88
CA ILE A 154 -12.48 2.24 2.64
C ILE A 154 -11.09 1.69 2.39
N ASP A 155 -10.17 2.56 1.96
CA ASP A 155 -8.73 2.30 1.85
C ASP A 155 -8.02 2.96 3.03
N ILE A 156 -7.26 2.15 3.79
CA ILE A 156 -6.46 2.62 4.91
C ILE A 156 -4.98 2.33 4.68
N GLN A 157 -4.15 3.26 5.15
CA GLN A 157 -2.71 3.08 5.25
C GLN A 157 -2.29 3.05 6.71
N TYR A 158 -1.33 2.19 7.01
CA TYR A 158 -0.70 2.05 8.31
C TYR A 158 0.71 2.62 8.24
N TYR A 159 1.13 3.30 9.31
CA TYR A 159 2.43 3.95 9.39
C TYR A 159 3.16 3.59 10.67
N ASN A 160 4.49 3.60 10.62
CA ASN A 160 5.35 3.53 11.81
C ASN A 160 5.48 4.88 12.54
N GLU A 161 6.24 4.91 13.64
CA GLU A 161 6.46 6.14 14.42
C GLU A 161 6.95 7.32 13.54
N ASP A 162 7.85 7.01 12.61
CA ASP A 162 8.49 7.96 11.68
C ASP A 162 7.57 8.44 10.55
N GLY A 163 6.34 7.89 10.43
CA GLY A 163 5.39 8.21 9.37
C GLY A 163 5.67 7.54 8.04
N THR A 164 6.46 6.46 8.03
CA THR A 164 6.66 5.61 6.84
C THR A 164 5.52 4.61 6.77
N ILE A 165 4.96 4.40 5.58
CA ILE A 165 3.92 3.38 5.36
C ILE A 165 4.52 1.99 5.61
N VAL A 166 3.81 1.16 6.36
CA VAL A 166 4.23 -0.22 6.67
C VAL A 166 3.29 -1.27 6.10
N GLU A 167 2.02 -0.90 5.85
CA GLU A 167 0.98 -1.76 5.29
C GLU A 167 -0.18 -0.90 4.76
N SER A 168 -1.01 -1.45 3.87
CA SER A 168 -2.31 -0.88 3.49
C SER A 168 -3.39 -1.96 3.40
N LYS A 169 -4.65 -1.57 3.59
CA LYS A 169 -5.80 -2.47 3.53
C LYS A 169 -7.02 -1.78 2.91
N ILE A 170 -7.81 -2.57 2.19
CA ILE A 170 -9.09 -2.14 1.65
C ILE A 170 -10.15 -3.11 2.15
N GLU A 171 -11.24 -2.57 2.67
CA GLU A 171 -12.43 -3.32 3.06
C GLU A 171 -13.66 -2.63 2.51
N SER A 172 -14.73 -3.39 2.30
CA SER A 172 -15.93 -2.87 1.67
C SER A 172 -17.23 -3.41 2.27
N VAL A 173 -18.29 -2.65 2.09
CA VAL A 173 -19.66 -3.03 2.42
C VAL A 173 -20.57 -2.79 1.21
N PHE A 174 -21.62 -3.60 1.10
CA PHE A 174 -22.63 -3.49 0.05
C PHE A 174 -23.96 -3.04 0.64
N ASP A 175 -24.77 -2.36 -0.18
CA ASP A 175 -26.16 -2.01 0.10
C ASP A 175 -26.34 -1.28 1.46
N LEU A 176 -25.52 -0.25 1.70
CA LEU A 176 -25.56 0.57 2.92
C LEU A 176 -26.71 1.59 2.84
N LYS A 177 -27.83 1.27 3.49
CA LYS A 177 -29.09 2.06 3.43
C LYS A 177 -29.05 3.31 4.31
N PRO A 178 -29.95 4.28 4.07
CA PRO A 178 -30.15 5.42 4.96
C PRO A 178 -30.29 5.01 6.43
N GLY A 179 -29.48 5.63 7.29
CA GLY A 179 -29.44 5.37 8.73
C GLY A 179 -28.75 4.06 9.14
N GLN A 180 -28.26 3.24 8.21
CA GLN A 180 -27.49 2.04 8.57
C GLN A 180 -26.04 2.40 8.90
N ALA A 181 -25.47 1.58 9.79
CA ALA A 181 -24.10 1.65 10.20
C ALA A 181 -23.36 0.35 9.86
N TRP A 182 -22.12 0.49 9.41
CA TRP A 182 -21.17 -0.59 9.21
C TRP A 182 -20.03 -0.45 10.23
N GLY A 183 -19.95 -1.41 11.16
CA GLY A 183 -18.77 -1.58 12.01
C GLY A 183 -17.69 -2.30 11.23
N PHE A 184 -16.58 -1.63 10.96
CA PHE A 184 -15.46 -2.18 10.23
C PHE A 184 -14.28 -2.48 11.16
N GLU A 185 -13.50 -3.48 10.76
CA GLU A 185 -12.28 -3.89 11.44
C GLU A 185 -11.22 -4.17 10.37
N PHE A 186 -10.07 -3.55 10.53
CA PHE A 186 -8.91 -3.81 9.70
C PHE A 186 -7.76 -4.34 10.55
N THR A 187 -7.18 -5.46 10.15
CA THR A 187 -5.99 -6.01 10.81
C THR A 187 -4.74 -5.62 10.03
N SER A 188 -3.77 -5.05 10.72
CA SER A 188 -2.38 -4.94 10.29
C SER A 188 -1.56 -6.04 10.94
N TYR A 189 -0.77 -6.73 10.13
CA TYR A 189 0.16 -7.76 10.57
C TYR A 189 1.57 -7.23 10.83
N SER A 190 1.81 -5.94 10.59
CA SER A 190 3.09 -5.30 10.82
C SER A 190 3.25 -4.95 12.30
N GLU A 191 4.34 -5.45 12.90
CA GLU A 191 4.73 -5.09 14.27
C GLU A 191 5.09 -3.60 14.45
N TYR A 192 5.35 -2.92 13.32
CA TYR A 192 5.74 -1.51 13.28
C TYR A 192 4.56 -0.55 13.13
N THR A 193 3.31 -1.01 13.16
CA THR A 193 2.13 -0.17 12.93
C THR A 193 1.80 0.70 14.14
N GLU A 194 2.05 2.00 14.07
CA GLU A 194 1.85 2.96 15.17
C GLU A 194 0.73 3.96 14.91
N LYS A 195 0.41 4.19 13.64
CA LYS A 195 -0.60 5.13 13.18
C LYS A 195 -1.34 4.54 11.99
N PHE A 196 -2.51 5.09 11.71
CA PHE A 196 -3.25 4.78 10.49
C PHE A 196 -3.94 6.04 9.97
N ASP A 197 -4.20 6.08 8.67
CA ASP A 197 -5.06 7.08 8.02
C ASP A 197 -6.01 6.39 7.05
N ILE A 198 -7.23 6.93 6.92
CA ILE A 198 -8.13 6.59 5.82
C ILE A 198 -7.70 7.45 4.63
N VAL A 199 -7.11 6.82 3.62
CA VAL A 199 -6.53 7.52 2.46
C VAL A 199 -7.47 7.57 1.26
N GLY A 200 -8.53 6.77 1.27
CA GLY A 200 -9.53 6.78 0.21
C GLY A 200 -10.87 6.19 0.65
N VAL A 201 -11.94 6.77 0.13
CA VAL A 201 -13.30 6.24 0.25
C VAL A 201 -13.92 6.19 -1.15
N LEU A 202 -14.28 5.01 -1.62
CA LEU A 202 -15.04 4.85 -2.85
C LEU A 202 -16.51 4.62 -2.52
N VAL A 203 -17.39 5.29 -3.26
CA VAL A 203 -18.85 5.21 -3.09
C VAL A 203 -19.51 4.99 -4.45
N GLU A 204 -20.34 3.96 -4.58
CA GLU A 204 -21.25 3.73 -5.71
C GLU A 204 -22.70 3.87 -5.24
N GLU A 205 -23.41 4.85 -5.81
CA GLU A 205 -24.85 5.04 -5.62
C GLU A 205 -25.65 4.00 -6.40
N ILE A 206 -26.79 3.55 -5.86
CA ILE A 206 -27.78 2.82 -6.66
C ILE A 206 -28.38 3.80 -7.69
N LYS A 207 -28.25 3.48 -8.99
CA LYS A 207 -28.88 4.23 -10.09
C LYS A 207 -30.33 3.85 -10.31
#